data_AF-A0A063B483-F1
#
_entry.id   AF-A0A063B483-F1
#
_cell.length_a   1.000
_cell.length_b   1.000
_cell.length_c   1.000
_cell.angle_alpha   90.00
_cell.angle_beta   90.00
_cell.angle_gamma   90.00
#
_symmetry.space_group_name_H-M   'P 1'
#
loop_
_entity.id
_entity.type
_entity.pdbx_description
1 polymer ?
#
loop_
_entity_poly.entity_id
_entity_poly.type
_entity_poly.pdbx_seq_one_letter_code
_entity_poly.pdbx_strand_id
1 'polypeptide(L)'
;MPLNPKIAQVLDMVERARRPSYHHQTPPEARAAYERSAPILDVAPATMHAVEACAVPTRDGGSIGARLYQPVAPSRAEPMPALVYYHGGGFTVGSIDTHDALCRMFARDAQCAVLSVDYRLAPEHKFPTAVHDAADALRWLHRESAAFGIDPARLAVGGDSAGGTLATVCAVLARDAGIALALQLLIYPGTTGHQQTGSHARLANGYLLSQDTIQWFFSQYLRDASDRDDWRFAPLDGRRGAPSFEGVAPAWIATAEYDPLGDEGAAYADKLRAAGNAVTLTCYAGMIHEFFKMGGFVPDVQRAHTDAVAALKAAFDND
;
A
#
# COMPACT_ATOMS: atom_id res chain seq x y z
N MET A 1 -16.88 17.92 3.49
CA MET A 1 -16.48 19.11 2.72
C MET A 1 -16.79 18.88 1.24
N PRO A 2 -16.94 19.91 0.38
CA PRO A 2 -17.09 19.67 -1.05
C PRO A 2 -15.88 18.91 -1.61
N LEU A 3 -16.09 18.18 -2.71
CA LEU A 3 -15.02 17.52 -3.45
C LEU A 3 -13.94 18.55 -3.83
N ASN A 4 -12.66 18.16 -3.76
CA ASN A 4 -11.58 19.04 -4.14
C ASN A 4 -11.72 19.45 -5.63
N PRO A 5 -11.60 20.75 -5.99
CA PRO A 5 -11.79 21.20 -7.37
C PRO A 5 -10.86 20.54 -8.39
N LYS A 6 -9.62 20.21 -8.00
CA LYS A 6 -8.67 19.50 -8.87
C LYS A 6 -9.02 18.02 -9.01
N ILE A 7 -9.52 17.40 -7.95
CA ILE A 7 -10.06 16.03 -8.02
C ILE A 7 -11.29 15.98 -8.94
N ALA A 8 -12.20 16.96 -8.86
CA ALA A 8 -13.32 17.07 -9.79
C ALA A 8 -12.85 17.14 -11.26
N GLN A 9 -11.79 17.92 -11.56
CA GLN A 9 -11.18 17.95 -12.90
C GLN A 9 -10.61 16.59 -13.32
N VAL A 10 -10.00 15.83 -12.40
CA VAL A 10 -9.51 14.47 -12.69
C VAL A 10 -10.68 13.54 -13.05
N LEU A 11 -11.77 13.58 -12.30
CA LEU A 11 -12.96 12.77 -12.60
C LEU A 11 -13.56 13.14 -13.96
N ASP A 12 -13.67 14.44 -14.27
CA ASP A 12 -14.12 14.91 -15.58
C ASP A 12 -13.21 14.41 -16.72
N MET A 13 -11.90 14.42 -16.51
CA MET A 13 -10.92 13.91 -17.47
C MET A 13 -11.09 12.40 -17.70
N VAL A 14 -11.30 11.63 -16.63
CA VAL A 14 -11.55 10.18 -16.70
C VAL A 14 -12.83 9.88 -17.46
N GLU A 15 -13.92 10.59 -17.16
CA GLU A 15 -15.20 10.43 -17.85
C GLU A 15 -15.09 10.75 -19.34
N ARG A 16 -14.42 11.86 -19.68
CA ARG A 16 -14.20 12.27 -21.09
C ARG A 16 -13.31 11.32 -21.87
N ALA A 17 -12.35 10.66 -21.20
CA ALA A 17 -11.48 9.69 -21.83
C ALA A 17 -12.23 8.44 -22.32
N ARG A 18 -13.45 8.17 -21.79
CA ARG A 18 -14.32 7.05 -22.16
C ARG A 18 -13.60 5.71 -22.24
N ARG A 19 -12.59 5.52 -21.38
CA ARG A 19 -11.87 4.26 -21.29
C ARG A 19 -12.78 3.22 -20.64
N PRO A 20 -12.72 1.94 -21.06
CA PRO A 20 -13.44 0.88 -20.37
C PRO A 20 -13.05 0.85 -18.89
N SER A 21 -14.04 0.71 -18.00
CA SER A 21 -13.79 0.41 -16.59
C SER A 21 -13.01 -0.91 -16.44
N TYR A 22 -12.31 -1.11 -15.33
CA TYR A 22 -11.54 -2.35 -15.09
C TYR A 22 -12.39 -3.62 -15.23
N HIS A 23 -13.62 -3.60 -14.71
CA HIS A 23 -14.54 -4.73 -14.76
C HIS A 23 -15.07 -5.08 -16.16
N HIS A 24 -14.71 -4.29 -17.18
CA HIS A 24 -15.00 -4.56 -18.59
C HIS A 24 -13.73 -4.88 -19.41
N GLN A 25 -12.59 -5.07 -18.75
CA GLN A 25 -11.30 -5.40 -19.38
C GLN A 25 -10.84 -6.80 -18.95
N THR A 26 -9.98 -7.40 -19.77
CA THR A 26 -9.17 -8.53 -19.30
C THR A 26 -8.07 -8.01 -18.35
N PRO A 27 -7.56 -8.85 -17.41
CA PRO A 27 -6.47 -8.43 -16.52
C PRO A 27 -5.21 -7.92 -17.26
N PRO A 28 -4.75 -8.52 -18.37
CA PRO A 28 -3.62 -7.97 -19.13
C PRO A 28 -3.89 -6.58 -19.72
N GLU A 29 -5.09 -6.32 -20.23
CA GLU A 29 -5.47 -4.99 -20.75
C GLU A 29 -5.52 -3.96 -19.62
N ALA A 30 -6.13 -4.32 -18.50
CA ALA A 30 -6.20 -3.49 -17.30
C ALA A 30 -4.81 -3.11 -16.78
N ARG A 31 -3.88 -4.07 -16.72
CA ARG A 31 -2.47 -3.83 -16.36
C ARG A 31 -1.82 -2.84 -17.31
N ALA A 32 -1.86 -3.12 -18.61
CA ALA A 32 -1.24 -2.27 -19.61
C ALA A 32 -1.83 -0.85 -19.62
N ALA A 33 -3.14 -0.71 -19.38
CA ALA A 33 -3.80 0.57 -19.24
C ALA A 33 -3.32 1.34 -18.00
N TYR A 34 -3.23 0.67 -16.84
CA TYR A 34 -2.78 1.26 -15.60
C TYR A 34 -1.31 1.69 -15.68
N GLU A 35 -0.43 0.86 -16.24
CA GLU A 35 0.99 1.17 -16.51
C GLU A 35 1.16 2.49 -17.27
N ARG A 36 0.36 2.70 -18.32
CA ARG A 36 0.41 3.93 -19.11
C ARG A 36 -0.15 5.15 -18.38
N SER A 37 -1.11 4.96 -17.47
CA SER A 37 -1.81 6.08 -16.83
C SER A 37 -1.25 6.50 -15.49
N ALA A 38 -0.69 5.57 -14.70
CA ALA A 38 -0.26 5.84 -13.33
C ALA A 38 0.75 7.01 -13.24
N PRO A 39 1.75 7.14 -14.14
CA PRO A 39 2.72 8.24 -14.06
C PRO A 39 2.18 9.62 -14.46
N ILE A 40 0.98 9.71 -15.07
CA ILE A 40 0.51 10.96 -15.70
C ILE A 40 0.24 12.07 -14.69
N LEU A 41 -0.33 11.72 -13.53
CA LEU A 41 -0.72 12.68 -12.48
C LEU A 41 0.22 12.65 -11.28
N ASP A 42 1.23 11.78 -11.31
CA ASP A 42 2.14 11.59 -10.19
C ASP A 42 3.17 12.71 -10.10
N VAL A 43 3.85 12.79 -8.97
CA VAL A 43 4.97 13.71 -8.77
C VAL A 43 6.14 13.33 -9.67
N ALA A 44 7.02 14.29 -9.96
CA ALA A 44 8.25 13.99 -10.65
C ALA A 44 9.13 13.06 -9.79
N PRO A 45 9.73 12.00 -10.37
CA PRO A 45 10.57 11.07 -9.63
C PRO A 45 11.80 11.79 -9.06
N ALA A 46 12.08 11.57 -7.78
CA ALA A 46 13.26 12.13 -7.14
C ALA A 46 14.56 11.42 -7.60
N THR A 47 15.65 12.19 -7.69
CA THR A 47 17.00 11.65 -7.88
C THR A 47 17.40 10.79 -6.69
N MET A 48 17.92 9.60 -6.97
CA MET A 48 18.44 8.67 -5.98
C MET A 48 19.96 8.53 -6.14
N HIS A 49 20.65 8.16 -5.07
CA HIS A 49 22.04 7.73 -5.15
C HIS A 49 22.16 6.43 -5.96
N ALA A 50 21.33 5.44 -5.61
CA ALA A 50 21.26 4.16 -6.30
C ALA A 50 19.81 3.68 -6.41
N VAL A 51 19.55 2.93 -7.49
CA VAL A 51 18.29 2.22 -7.72
C VAL A 51 18.67 0.83 -8.22
N GLU A 52 18.50 -0.17 -7.37
CA GLU A 52 19.01 -1.52 -7.60
C GLU A 52 17.84 -2.48 -7.79
N ALA A 53 17.92 -3.34 -8.81
CA ALA A 53 17.01 -4.45 -8.96
C ALA A 53 17.47 -5.60 -8.05
N CYS A 54 16.55 -6.15 -7.27
CA CYS A 54 16.79 -7.26 -6.36
C CYS A 54 15.96 -8.47 -6.79
N ALA A 55 16.51 -9.66 -6.62
CA ALA A 55 15.78 -10.91 -6.72
C ALA A 55 15.55 -11.46 -5.31
N VAL A 56 14.27 -11.51 -4.90
CA VAL A 56 13.86 -11.95 -3.57
C VAL A 56 13.42 -13.41 -3.65
N PRO A 57 14.09 -14.35 -2.96
CA PRO A 57 13.63 -15.74 -2.90
C PRO A 57 12.27 -15.85 -2.22
N THR A 58 11.37 -16.65 -2.78
CA THR A 58 10.05 -16.94 -2.21
C THR A 58 10.02 -18.33 -1.58
N ARG A 59 9.12 -18.51 -0.60
CA ARG A 59 9.01 -19.77 0.18
C ARG A 59 8.64 -21.01 -0.64
N ASP A 60 8.13 -20.84 -1.85
CA ASP A 60 7.80 -21.91 -2.79
C ASP A 60 8.98 -22.30 -3.70
N GLY A 61 10.17 -21.77 -3.43
CA GLY A 61 11.40 -22.04 -4.19
C GLY A 61 11.58 -21.18 -5.44
N GLY A 62 10.66 -20.24 -5.69
CA GLY A 62 10.77 -19.24 -6.74
C GLY A 62 11.55 -17.99 -6.31
N SER A 63 11.38 -16.92 -7.10
CA SER A 63 11.80 -15.58 -6.74
C SER A 63 10.87 -14.53 -7.33
N ILE A 64 10.79 -13.37 -6.69
CA ILE A 64 10.09 -12.18 -7.17
C ILE A 64 11.08 -11.03 -7.35
N GLY A 65 10.72 -10.08 -8.20
CA GLY A 65 11.45 -8.83 -8.32
C GLY A 65 11.24 -7.93 -7.10
N ALA A 66 12.24 -7.10 -6.81
CA ALA A 66 12.08 -5.92 -5.98
C ALA A 66 13.01 -4.83 -6.51
N ARG A 67 12.75 -3.58 -6.12
CA ARG A 67 13.62 -2.44 -6.43
C ARG A 67 13.96 -1.71 -5.15
N LEU A 68 15.26 -1.65 -4.86
CA LEU A 68 15.81 -0.95 -3.71
C LEU A 68 16.21 0.47 -4.13
N TYR A 69 15.61 1.46 -3.48
CA TYR A 69 15.93 2.87 -3.65
C TYR A 69 16.79 3.34 -2.49
N GLN A 70 17.94 3.92 -2.80
CA GLN A 70 18.83 4.51 -1.81
C GLN A 70 18.98 6.01 -2.09
N PRO A 71 18.54 6.89 -1.16
CA PRO A 71 18.63 8.34 -1.37
C PRO A 71 20.07 8.87 -1.20
N VAL A 72 20.90 8.16 -0.44
CA VAL A 72 22.32 8.47 -0.18
C VAL A 72 23.16 7.19 -0.22
N ALA A 73 24.49 7.33 -0.23
CA ALA A 73 25.40 6.19 -0.22
C ALA A 73 25.22 5.34 1.06
N PRO A 74 25.14 4.00 0.96
CA PRO A 74 25.00 3.14 2.13
C PRO A 74 26.23 3.22 3.03
N SER A 75 26.00 3.29 4.34
CA SER A 75 27.05 3.33 5.36
C SER A 75 26.83 2.22 6.38
N ARG A 76 27.89 1.47 6.71
CA ARG A 76 27.85 0.52 7.83
C ARG A 76 28.02 1.19 9.20
N ALA A 77 28.66 2.36 9.22
CA ALA A 77 28.84 3.13 10.44
C ALA A 77 27.54 3.87 10.83
N GLU A 78 26.75 4.24 9.83
CA GLU A 78 25.48 4.96 9.96
C GLU A 78 24.42 4.25 9.10
N PRO A 79 23.99 3.04 9.48
CA PRO A 79 22.97 2.32 8.71
C PRO A 79 21.67 3.13 8.69
N MET A 80 20.97 3.14 7.55
CA MET A 80 19.72 3.88 7.40
C MET A 80 18.50 3.02 7.77
N PRO A 81 17.39 3.63 8.21
CA PRO A 81 16.13 2.91 8.30
C PRO A 81 15.64 2.50 6.90
N ALA A 82 14.67 1.59 6.85
CA ALA A 82 14.07 1.19 5.58
C ALA A 82 12.55 1.00 5.63
N LEU A 83 11.90 1.29 4.51
CA LEU A 83 10.49 1.03 4.26
C LEU A 83 10.35 -0.08 3.21
N VAL A 84 9.66 -1.17 3.54
CA VAL A 84 9.19 -2.15 2.54
C VAL A 84 7.85 -1.68 2.02
N TYR A 85 7.78 -1.36 0.73
CA TYR A 85 6.59 -0.79 0.11
C TYR A 85 5.90 -1.80 -0.82
N TYR A 86 4.59 -1.96 -0.62
CA TYR A 86 3.73 -2.79 -1.44
C TYR A 86 2.78 -1.89 -2.23
N HIS A 87 2.82 -2.01 -3.56
CA HIS A 87 2.03 -1.18 -4.44
C HIS A 87 0.52 -1.48 -4.38
N GLY A 88 -0.31 -0.51 -4.74
CA GLY A 88 -1.76 -0.71 -4.92
C GLY A 88 -2.12 -1.40 -6.26
N GLY A 89 -3.43 -1.50 -6.52
CA GLY A 89 -3.96 -2.07 -7.77
C GLY A 89 -4.78 -3.35 -7.62
N GLY A 90 -5.45 -3.54 -6.48
CA GLY A 90 -6.42 -4.64 -6.28
C GLY A 90 -5.82 -6.03 -6.49
N PHE A 91 -4.53 -6.19 -6.15
CA PHE A 91 -3.75 -7.42 -6.36
C PHE A 91 -3.65 -7.90 -7.82
N THR A 92 -4.09 -7.09 -8.77
CA THR A 92 -4.31 -7.50 -10.18
C THR A 92 -3.59 -6.58 -11.16
N VAL A 93 -3.54 -5.28 -10.85
CA VAL A 93 -2.78 -4.27 -11.61
C VAL A 93 -1.72 -3.62 -10.71
N GLY A 94 -0.92 -2.73 -11.30
CA GLY A 94 0.21 -2.10 -10.62
C GLY A 94 1.49 -2.91 -10.78
N SER A 95 2.59 -2.27 -10.40
CA SER A 95 3.95 -2.77 -10.46
C SER A 95 4.86 -1.80 -9.69
N ILE A 96 6.14 -2.16 -9.58
CA ILE A 96 7.18 -1.23 -9.15
C ILE A 96 7.19 0.06 -9.98
N ASP A 97 7.02 -0.02 -11.30
CA ASP A 97 7.12 1.15 -12.19
C ASP A 97 5.97 2.13 -11.99
N THR A 98 4.76 1.64 -11.76
CA THR A 98 3.58 2.47 -11.47
C THR A 98 3.63 3.22 -10.13
N HIS A 99 4.60 2.90 -9.27
CA HIS A 99 4.80 3.51 -7.95
C HIS A 99 6.24 4.02 -7.76
N ASP A 100 7.02 4.12 -8.85
CA ASP A 100 8.44 4.49 -8.80
C ASP A 100 8.66 5.89 -8.23
N ALA A 101 7.89 6.88 -8.70
CA ALA A 101 7.99 8.25 -8.22
C ALA A 101 7.62 8.37 -6.74
N LEU A 102 6.60 7.63 -6.30
CA LEU A 102 6.17 7.60 -4.91
C LEU A 102 7.23 6.97 -3.98
N CYS A 103 7.83 5.83 -4.39
CA CYS A 103 8.90 5.20 -3.62
C CYS A 103 10.14 6.09 -3.51
N ARG A 104 10.50 6.79 -4.60
CA ARG A 104 11.58 7.78 -4.59
C ARG A 104 11.28 8.98 -3.70
N MET A 105 10.02 9.43 -3.66
CA MET A 105 9.58 10.50 -2.77
C MET A 105 9.78 10.08 -1.31
N PHE A 106 9.31 8.89 -0.92
CA PHE A 106 9.53 8.39 0.44
C PHE A 106 11.01 8.25 0.77
N ALA A 107 11.81 7.66 -0.13
CA ALA A 107 13.25 7.51 0.07
C ALA A 107 13.94 8.86 0.31
N ARG A 108 13.69 9.84 -0.57
CA ARG A 108 14.26 11.19 -0.46
C ARG A 108 13.76 11.90 0.81
N ASP A 109 12.46 11.93 1.04
CA ASP A 109 11.89 12.86 2.03
C ASP A 109 11.94 12.30 3.45
N ALA A 110 11.81 10.97 3.60
CA ALA A 110 11.97 10.29 4.88
C ALA A 110 13.44 9.92 5.20
N GLN A 111 14.36 10.10 4.23
CA GLN A 111 15.79 9.76 4.38
C GLN A 111 16.00 8.29 4.79
N CYS A 112 15.24 7.39 4.16
CA CYS A 112 15.31 5.94 4.39
C CYS A 112 15.54 5.19 3.07
N ALA A 113 16.02 3.96 3.15
CA ALA A 113 15.92 3.05 2.00
C ALA A 113 14.45 2.69 1.74
N VAL A 114 14.10 2.41 0.49
CA VAL A 114 12.77 1.88 0.15
C VAL A 114 12.94 0.62 -0.68
N LEU A 115 12.36 -0.49 -0.26
CA LEU A 115 12.26 -1.71 -1.07
C LEU A 115 10.85 -1.82 -1.63
N SER A 116 10.66 -1.48 -2.90
CA SER A 116 9.39 -1.70 -3.61
C SER A 116 9.31 -3.14 -4.09
N VAL A 117 8.25 -3.86 -3.72
CA VAL A 117 8.13 -5.30 -3.96
C VAL A 117 7.24 -5.57 -5.18
N ASP A 118 7.74 -6.37 -6.14
CA ASP A 118 6.99 -6.84 -7.33
C ASP A 118 6.28 -8.16 -7.01
N TYR A 119 5.32 -8.12 -6.08
CA TYR A 119 4.61 -9.32 -5.66
C TYR A 119 3.75 -9.89 -6.80
N ARG A 120 3.57 -11.21 -6.84
CA ARG A 120 2.84 -11.85 -7.93
C ARG A 120 1.36 -11.48 -7.94
N LEU A 121 0.84 -11.18 -9.13
CA LEU A 121 -0.51 -10.67 -9.33
C LEU A 121 -1.52 -11.76 -9.71
N ALA A 122 -2.76 -11.53 -9.33
CA ALA A 122 -3.92 -12.28 -9.77
C ALA A 122 -4.38 -11.85 -11.17
N PRO A 123 -5.05 -12.74 -11.93
CA PRO A 123 -5.54 -14.06 -11.52
C PRO A 123 -4.54 -15.21 -11.64
N GLU A 124 -3.35 -14.99 -12.21
CA GLU A 124 -2.31 -16.01 -12.38
C GLU A 124 -1.83 -16.55 -11.02
N HIS A 125 -1.74 -15.66 -10.03
CA HIS A 125 -1.34 -15.96 -8.67
C HIS A 125 -2.39 -15.48 -7.67
N LYS A 126 -3.44 -16.28 -7.50
CA LYS A 126 -4.53 -16.01 -6.55
C LYS A 126 -4.06 -15.99 -5.09
N PHE A 127 -4.91 -15.43 -4.22
CA PHE A 127 -4.75 -15.47 -2.76
C PHE A 127 -4.37 -16.89 -2.27
N PRO A 128 -3.43 -17.06 -1.33
CA PRO A 128 -2.68 -16.03 -0.59
C PRO A 128 -1.30 -15.71 -1.18
N THR A 129 -1.08 -15.88 -2.49
CA THR A 129 0.28 -15.78 -3.08
C THR A 129 0.95 -14.42 -2.81
N ALA A 130 0.27 -13.30 -3.11
CA ALA A 130 0.81 -11.97 -2.84
C ALA A 130 1.13 -11.71 -1.34
N VAL A 131 0.36 -12.30 -0.42
CA VAL A 131 0.63 -12.23 1.03
C VAL A 131 1.94 -12.94 1.38
N HIS A 132 2.17 -14.10 0.77
CA HIS A 132 3.41 -14.84 0.98
C HIS A 132 4.61 -14.07 0.43
N ASP A 133 4.50 -13.53 -0.79
CA ASP A 133 5.52 -12.73 -1.45
C ASP A 133 5.89 -11.48 -0.64
N ALA A 134 4.88 -10.75 -0.16
CA ALA A 134 5.09 -9.55 0.66
C ALA A 134 5.84 -9.85 1.97
N ALA A 135 5.47 -10.94 2.66
CA ALA A 135 6.12 -11.37 3.89
C ALA A 135 7.53 -11.92 3.65
N ASP A 136 7.76 -12.60 2.52
CA ASP A 136 9.07 -13.14 2.16
C ASP A 136 10.04 -12.00 1.80
N ALA A 137 9.57 -10.95 1.11
CA ALA A 137 10.36 -9.74 0.84
C ALA A 137 10.77 -8.99 2.11
N LEU A 138 9.86 -8.84 3.08
CA LEU A 138 10.21 -8.24 4.37
C LEU A 138 11.28 -9.04 5.12
N ARG A 139 11.11 -10.38 5.21
CA ARG A 139 12.09 -11.25 5.88
C ARG A 139 13.43 -11.27 5.17
N TRP A 140 13.42 -11.21 3.83
CA TRP A 140 14.62 -11.08 3.03
C TRP A 140 15.35 -9.78 3.33
N LEU A 141 14.67 -8.63 3.32
CA LEU A 141 15.30 -7.36 3.63
C LEU A 141 15.86 -7.33 5.04
N HIS A 142 15.12 -7.83 6.03
CA HIS A 142 15.59 -7.90 7.41
C HIS A 142 16.90 -8.69 7.53
N ARG A 143 17.00 -9.84 6.84
CA ARG A 143 18.22 -10.66 6.80
C ARG A 143 19.38 -10.01 6.06
N GLU A 144 19.11 -9.38 4.92
CA GLU A 144 20.14 -8.80 4.04
C GLU A 144 20.47 -7.33 4.39
N SER A 145 19.84 -6.78 5.43
CA SER A 145 19.93 -5.38 5.87
C SER A 145 21.37 -4.85 5.90
N ALA A 146 22.29 -5.58 6.52
CA ALA A 146 23.70 -5.21 6.62
C ALA A 146 24.43 -5.11 5.26
N ALA A 147 24.00 -5.87 4.25
CA ALA A 147 24.56 -5.81 2.90
C ALA A 147 24.20 -4.50 2.20
N PHE A 148 23.04 -3.92 2.55
CA PHE A 148 22.51 -2.70 1.96
C PHE A 148 22.73 -1.45 2.84
N GLY A 149 23.48 -1.56 3.95
CA GLY A 149 23.66 -0.47 4.90
C GLY A 149 22.34 -0.05 5.57
N ILE A 150 21.45 -1.02 5.80
CA ILE A 150 20.16 -0.83 6.44
C ILE A 150 20.22 -1.34 7.88
N ASP A 151 19.54 -0.64 8.78
CA ASP A 151 19.36 -1.03 10.16
C ASP A 151 18.15 -1.97 10.30
N PRO A 152 18.33 -3.26 10.66
CA PRO A 152 17.23 -4.21 10.79
C PRO A 152 16.26 -3.89 11.94
N ALA A 153 16.65 -3.03 12.90
CA ALA A 153 15.78 -2.61 14.00
C ALA A 153 14.85 -1.44 13.61
N ARG A 154 15.14 -0.75 12.50
CA ARG A 154 14.38 0.42 12.04
C ARG A 154 13.74 0.16 10.68
N LEU A 155 12.92 -0.88 10.63
CA LEU A 155 12.14 -1.27 9.46
C LEU A 155 10.69 -0.83 9.60
N ALA A 156 10.11 -0.28 8.53
CA ALA A 156 8.69 -0.04 8.39
C ALA A 156 8.12 -0.86 7.23
N VAL A 157 6.82 -1.12 7.26
CA VAL A 157 6.06 -1.63 6.12
C VAL A 157 5.06 -0.58 5.68
N GLY A 158 4.76 -0.51 4.39
CA GLY A 158 3.76 0.42 3.91
C GLY A 158 3.20 0.01 2.56
N GLY A 159 2.10 0.65 2.20
CA GLY A 159 1.47 0.42 0.92
C GLY A 159 0.15 1.14 0.80
N ASP A 160 -0.34 1.20 -0.42
CA ASP A 160 -1.57 1.85 -0.77
C ASP A 160 -2.63 0.86 -1.27
N SER A 161 -3.89 1.08 -0.91
CA SER A 161 -5.02 0.23 -1.32
C SER A 161 -4.79 -1.26 -0.97
N ALA A 162 -4.71 -2.13 -1.97
CA ALA A 162 -4.34 -3.55 -1.82
C ALA A 162 -2.94 -3.76 -1.20
N GLY A 163 -1.97 -2.90 -1.52
CA GLY A 163 -0.66 -2.89 -0.87
C GLY A 163 -0.74 -2.48 0.60
N GLY A 164 -1.68 -1.58 0.93
CA GLY A 164 -2.03 -1.26 2.31
C GLY A 164 -2.55 -2.49 3.06
N THR A 165 -3.41 -3.30 2.43
CA THR A 165 -3.83 -4.61 2.97
C THR A 165 -2.62 -5.51 3.26
N LEU A 166 -1.70 -5.67 2.30
CA LEU A 166 -0.48 -6.47 2.49
C LEU A 166 0.36 -5.94 3.67
N ALA A 167 0.51 -4.63 3.81
CA ALA A 167 1.23 -4.02 4.92
C ALA A 167 0.62 -4.35 6.28
N THR A 168 -0.72 -4.32 6.41
CA THR A 168 -1.40 -4.72 7.67
C THR A 168 -1.08 -6.16 8.05
N VAL A 169 -1.05 -7.06 7.07
CA VAL A 169 -0.79 -8.49 7.27
C VAL A 169 0.69 -8.72 7.61
N CYS A 170 1.58 -8.04 6.91
CA CYS A 170 3.01 -8.09 7.18
C CYS A 170 3.35 -7.57 8.58
N ALA A 171 2.65 -6.57 9.10
CA ALA A 171 2.85 -6.09 10.47
C ALA A 171 2.61 -7.19 11.52
N VAL A 172 1.54 -7.96 11.36
CA VAL A 172 1.22 -9.11 12.21
C VAL A 172 2.25 -10.23 12.04
N LEU A 173 2.56 -10.59 10.80
CA LEU A 173 3.51 -11.67 10.49
C LEU A 173 4.95 -11.35 10.92
N ALA A 174 5.33 -10.07 10.95
CA ALA A 174 6.62 -9.60 11.44
C ALA A 174 6.71 -9.76 12.96
N ARG A 175 5.69 -9.29 13.70
CA ARG A 175 5.57 -9.45 15.15
C ARG A 175 5.66 -10.92 15.56
N ASP A 176 4.91 -11.80 14.88
CA ASP A 176 4.94 -13.24 15.14
C ASP A 176 6.30 -13.90 14.83
N ALA A 177 7.07 -13.31 13.90
CA ALA A 177 8.41 -13.75 13.54
C ALA A 177 9.52 -13.09 14.38
N GLY A 178 9.18 -12.25 15.36
CA GLY A 178 10.15 -11.51 16.19
C GLY A 178 10.86 -10.37 15.45
N ILE A 179 10.32 -9.91 14.32
CA ILE A 179 10.81 -8.72 13.60
C ILE A 179 10.02 -7.52 14.11
N ALA A 180 10.66 -6.66 14.89
CA ALA A 180 10.08 -5.41 15.34
C ALA A 180 10.03 -4.42 14.17
N LEU A 181 8.84 -3.90 13.86
CA LEU A 181 8.66 -2.84 12.88
C LEU A 181 8.40 -1.52 13.61
N ALA A 182 9.02 -0.45 13.12
CA ALA A 182 8.86 0.91 13.62
C ALA A 182 7.49 1.49 13.27
N LEU A 183 6.95 1.16 12.09
CA LEU A 183 5.69 1.71 11.59
C LEU A 183 5.02 0.77 10.57
N GLN A 184 3.68 0.76 10.57
CA GLN A 184 2.86 0.41 9.41
C GLN A 184 2.27 1.69 8.78
N LEU A 185 2.69 2.01 7.56
CA LEU A 185 2.25 3.18 6.77
C LEU A 185 1.12 2.74 5.82
N LEU A 186 -0.13 2.96 6.23
CA LEU A 186 -1.31 2.44 5.55
C LEU A 186 -2.03 3.54 4.79
N ILE A 187 -2.00 3.48 3.47
CA ILE A 187 -2.65 4.48 2.61
C ILE A 187 -3.94 3.88 2.06
N TYR A 188 -5.09 4.38 2.52
CA TYR A 188 -6.46 3.93 2.20
C TYR A 188 -6.60 2.40 2.05
N PRO A 189 -6.20 1.62 3.08
CA PRO A 189 -6.11 0.17 2.95
C PRO A 189 -7.49 -0.47 2.75
N GLY A 190 -7.55 -1.49 1.89
CA GLY A 190 -8.67 -2.43 1.88
C GLY A 190 -8.56 -3.36 3.08
N THR A 191 -9.61 -3.47 3.89
CA THR A 191 -9.57 -4.23 5.15
C THR A 191 -10.78 -5.13 5.37
N THR A 192 -11.83 -5.05 4.55
CA THR A 192 -13.03 -5.91 4.68
C THR A 192 -13.13 -6.97 3.58
N GLY A 193 -13.74 -8.11 3.93
CA GLY A 193 -14.07 -9.15 2.95
C GLY A 193 -15.34 -8.82 2.13
N HIS A 194 -16.14 -7.86 2.58
CA HIS A 194 -17.46 -7.55 2.04
C HIS A 194 -17.75 -6.05 2.01
N GLN A 195 -18.36 -5.59 0.91
CA GLN A 195 -18.69 -4.17 0.69
C GLN A 195 -19.98 -3.75 1.42
N GLN A 196 -19.97 -3.80 2.75
CA GLN A 196 -21.16 -3.60 3.58
C GLN A 196 -21.14 -2.31 4.43
N THR A 197 -20.06 -1.53 4.37
CA THR A 197 -19.97 -0.26 5.11
C THR A 197 -20.85 0.83 4.49
N GLY A 198 -21.07 1.91 5.26
CA GLY A 198 -21.80 3.08 4.77
C GLY A 198 -21.11 3.75 3.59
N SER A 199 -19.78 3.86 3.61
CA SER A 199 -18.98 4.42 2.51
C SER A 199 -19.12 3.62 1.22
N HIS A 200 -19.10 2.29 1.29
CA HIS A 200 -19.35 1.44 0.11
C HIS A 200 -20.70 1.75 -0.54
N ALA A 201 -21.76 1.89 0.26
CA ALA A 201 -23.10 2.22 -0.25
C ALA A 201 -23.20 3.65 -0.82
N ARG A 202 -22.66 4.66 -0.10
CA ARG A 202 -22.73 6.07 -0.51
C ARG A 202 -21.87 6.40 -1.74
N LEU A 203 -20.75 5.71 -1.90
CA LEU A 203 -19.71 6.03 -2.88
C LEU A 203 -19.54 4.91 -3.91
N ALA A 204 -20.58 4.09 -4.11
CA ALA A 204 -20.56 2.92 -5.00
C ALA A 204 -20.16 3.25 -6.45
N ASN A 205 -20.36 4.49 -6.91
CA ASN A 205 -20.07 4.94 -8.27
C ASN A 205 -19.63 6.42 -8.29
N GLY A 206 -18.95 6.83 -9.36
CA GLY A 206 -18.66 8.24 -9.66
C GLY A 206 -17.37 8.82 -9.07
N TYR A 207 -16.68 8.08 -8.19
CA TYR A 207 -15.49 8.57 -7.47
C TYR A 207 -14.24 7.72 -7.77
N LEU A 208 -14.02 7.39 -9.04
CA LEU A 208 -12.94 6.54 -9.57
C LEU A 208 -13.03 5.05 -9.17
N LEU A 209 -12.96 4.73 -7.88
CA LEU A 209 -13.15 3.36 -7.39
C LEU A 209 -14.64 3.07 -7.23
N SER A 210 -15.18 2.13 -8.01
CA SER A 210 -16.60 1.73 -7.97
C SER A 210 -16.80 0.38 -7.30
N GLN A 211 -18.04 0.11 -6.87
CA GLN A 211 -18.44 -1.18 -6.30
C GLN A 211 -18.13 -2.34 -7.24
N ASP A 212 -18.50 -2.21 -8.53
CA ASP A 212 -18.25 -3.26 -9.53
C ASP A 212 -16.75 -3.49 -9.77
N THR A 213 -15.95 -2.42 -9.69
CA THR A 213 -14.49 -2.51 -9.80
C THR A 213 -13.88 -3.26 -8.62
N ILE A 214 -14.35 -3.00 -7.40
CA ILE A 214 -13.91 -3.72 -6.19
C ILE A 214 -14.29 -5.21 -6.31
N GLN A 215 -15.54 -5.52 -6.68
CA GLN A 215 -15.95 -6.93 -6.88
C GLN A 215 -15.16 -7.62 -7.97
N TRP A 216 -14.82 -6.91 -9.06
CA TRP A 216 -14.00 -7.46 -10.11
C TRP A 216 -12.60 -7.81 -9.59
N PHE A 217 -11.93 -6.93 -8.86
CA PHE A 217 -10.64 -7.24 -8.22
C PHE A 217 -10.75 -8.44 -7.28
N PHE A 218 -11.80 -8.52 -6.48
CA PHE A 218 -12.03 -9.66 -5.59
C PHE A 218 -12.19 -10.97 -6.38
N SER A 219 -12.89 -10.95 -7.52
CA SER A 219 -13.06 -12.14 -8.36
C SER A 219 -11.76 -12.59 -9.07
N GLN A 220 -10.85 -11.65 -9.36
CA GLN A 220 -9.52 -11.99 -9.86
C GLN A 220 -8.67 -12.62 -8.75
N TYR A 221 -8.67 -12.01 -7.56
CA TYR A 221 -7.75 -12.35 -6.49
C TYR A 221 -8.13 -13.58 -5.68
N LEU A 222 -9.40 -13.73 -5.32
CA LEU A 222 -9.85 -14.81 -4.44
C LEU A 222 -9.96 -16.13 -5.19
N ARG A 223 -9.65 -17.25 -4.51
CA ARG A 223 -9.84 -18.60 -5.09
C ARG A 223 -11.30 -18.98 -5.08
N ASP A 224 -11.97 -18.73 -3.98
CA ASP A 224 -13.40 -18.96 -3.76
C ASP A 224 -13.97 -18.00 -2.70
N ALA A 225 -15.27 -18.07 -2.47
CA ALA A 225 -15.96 -17.17 -1.54
C ALA A 225 -15.51 -17.32 -0.09
N SER A 226 -14.94 -18.47 0.30
CA SER A 226 -14.47 -18.66 1.67
C SER A 226 -13.27 -17.75 1.98
N ASP A 227 -12.45 -17.39 0.99
CA ASP A 227 -11.29 -16.49 1.19
C ASP A 227 -11.69 -15.11 1.75
N ARG A 228 -12.95 -14.70 1.60
CA ARG A 228 -13.47 -13.45 2.19
C ARG A 228 -13.43 -13.42 3.72
N ASP A 229 -13.45 -14.57 4.36
CA ASP A 229 -13.37 -14.69 5.83
C ASP A 229 -11.93 -14.92 6.33
N ASP A 230 -10.92 -14.99 5.45
CA ASP A 230 -9.52 -15.09 5.88
C ASP A 230 -8.99 -13.72 6.31
N TRP A 231 -8.42 -13.63 7.51
CA TRP A 231 -7.90 -12.36 8.05
C TRP A 231 -6.81 -11.73 7.18
N ARG A 232 -6.11 -12.52 6.35
CA ARG A 232 -5.05 -12.01 5.45
C ARG A 232 -5.61 -11.31 4.21
N PHE A 233 -6.88 -11.54 3.89
CA PHE A 233 -7.60 -10.80 2.87
C PHE A 233 -8.46 -9.70 3.50
N ALA A 234 -9.07 -9.99 4.65
CA ALA A 234 -9.95 -9.11 5.38
C ALA A 234 -9.41 -8.80 6.81
N PRO A 235 -8.34 -8.01 6.95
CA PRO A 235 -7.72 -7.69 8.24
C PRO A 235 -8.65 -7.11 9.30
N LEU A 236 -9.75 -6.46 8.93
CA LEU A 236 -10.73 -5.92 9.87
C LEU A 236 -11.63 -7.02 10.44
N ASP A 237 -12.30 -7.77 9.58
CA ASP A 237 -13.46 -8.61 9.92
C ASP A 237 -13.33 -10.11 9.58
N GLY A 238 -12.27 -10.52 8.88
CA GLY A 238 -11.99 -11.93 8.60
C GLY A 238 -11.68 -12.71 9.88
N ARG A 239 -12.42 -13.80 10.11
CA ARG A 239 -12.33 -14.61 11.34
C ARG A 239 -11.45 -15.84 11.18
N ARG A 240 -11.36 -16.40 9.98
CA ARG A 240 -10.59 -17.62 9.74
C ARG A 240 -9.10 -17.33 9.92
N GLY A 241 -8.50 -18.03 10.87
CA GLY A 241 -7.08 -17.96 11.17
C GLY A 241 -6.62 -16.64 11.80
N ALA A 242 -7.56 -15.80 12.24
CA ALA A 242 -7.26 -14.47 12.78
C ALA A 242 -6.36 -14.55 14.03
N PRO A 243 -5.18 -13.92 14.04
CA PRO A 243 -4.30 -13.87 15.19
C PRO A 243 -4.67 -12.73 16.13
N SER A 244 -3.95 -12.60 17.25
CA SER A 244 -3.99 -11.38 18.06
C SER A 244 -3.40 -10.21 17.27
N PHE A 245 -4.03 -9.04 17.33
CA PHE A 245 -3.50 -7.79 16.79
C PHE A 245 -2.76 -6.97 17.87
N GLU A 246 -2.58 -7.49 19.08
CA GLU A 246 -1.87 -6.79 20.17
C GLU A 246 -0.37 -6.72 19.91
N GLY A 247 0.26 -5.57 20.17
CA GLY A 247 1.70 -5.41 20.05
C GLY A 247 2.22 -5.46 18.62
N VAL A 248 1.37 -5.20 17.62
CA VAL A 248 1.85 -4.90 16.26
C VAL A 248 2.41 -3.48 16.22
N ALA A 249 3.14 -3.16 15.16
CA ALA A 249 3.77 -1.85 15.02
C ALA A 249 2.75 -0.69 15.07
N PRO A 250 3.16 0.49 15.56
CA PRO A 250 2.36 1.72 15.45
C PRO A 250 1.88 1.93 14.01
N ALA A 251 0.66 2.44 13.85
CA ALA A 251 0.05 2.67 12.54
C ALA A 251 -0.13 4.16 12.25
N TRP A 252 0.22 4.55 11.02
CA TRP A 252 -0.26 5.77 10.42
C TRP A 252 -1.20 5.40 9.27
N ILE A 253 -2.42 5.93 9.30
CA ILE A 253 -3.49 5.56 8.38
C ILE A 253 -4.03 6.81 7.68
N ALA A 254 -3.94 6.84 6.37
CA ALA A 254 -4.63 7.81 5.53
C ALA A 254 -5.93 7.22 5.00
N THR A 255 -7.03 7.97 5.08
CA THR A 255 -8.27 7.68 4.34
C THR A 255 -8.65 8.88 3.49
N ALA A 256 -9.51 8.69 2.50
CA ALA A 256 -10.05 9.77 1.68
C ALA A 256 -11.57 9.92 1.93
N GLU A 257 -12.06 11.16 1.97
CA GLU A 257 -13.48 11.45 2.30
C GLU A 257 -14.46 10.85 1.27
N TYR A 258 -14.06 10.82 -0.01
CA TYR A 258 -14.83 10.25 -1.12
C TYR A 258 -14.24 8.91 -1.59
N ASP A 259 -13.97 8.02 -0.64
CA ASP A 259 -13.48 6.67 -0.88
C ASP A 259 -14.42 5.59 -0.29
N PRO A 260 -14.88 4.60 -1.08
CA PRO A 260 -15.60 3.43 -0.58
C PRO A 260 -14.90 2.72 0.58
N LEU A 261 -13.57 2.75 0.64
CA LEU A 261 -12.76 2.11 1.70
C LEU A 261 -12.59 2.99 2.95
N GLY A 262 -13.17 4.18 2.98
CA GLY A 262 -12.99 5.15 4.06
C GLY A 262 -13.50 4.65 5.42
N ASP A 263 -14.74 4.14 5.50
CA ASP A 263 -15.33 3.67 6.76
C ASP A 263 -14.58 2.43 7.29
N GLU A 264 -14.11 1.53 6.42
CA GLU A 264 -13.35 0.35 6.85
C GLU A 264 -11.92 0.68 7.31
N GLY A 265 -11.26 1.64 6.67
CA GLY A 265 -9.97 2.16 7.15
C GLY A 265 -10.08 2.78 8.55
N ALA A 266 -11.17 3.51 8.83
CA ALA A 266 -11.45 4.05 10.16
C ALA A 266 -11.75 2.94 11.19
N ALA A 267 -12.56 1.95 10.82
CA ALA A 267 -12.87 0.81 11.68
C ALA A 267 -11.62 -0.05 11.98
N TYR A 268 -10.69 -0.19 11.03
CA TYR A 268 -9.42 -0.86 11.26
C TYR A 268 -8.52 -0.09 12.23
N ALA A 269 -8.50 1.24 12.15
CA ALA A 269 -7.83 2.09 13.13
C ALA A 269 -8.37 1.82 14.55
N ASP A 270 -9.69 1.72 14.70
CA ASP A 270 -10.33 1.45 15.98
C ASP A 270 -10.03 0.03 16.48
N LYS A 271 -9.98 -0.98 15.59
CA LYS A 271 -9.53 -2.33 15.93
C LYS A 271 -8.10 -2.32 16.49
N LEU A 272 -7.19 -1.60 15.86
CA LEU A 272 -5.80 -1.51 16.32
C LEU A 272 -5.69 -0.79 17.67
N ARG A 273 -6.44 0.30 17.89
CA ARG A 273 -6.50 1.01 19.19
C ARG A 273 -7.07 0.12 20.29
N ALA A 274 -8.14 -0.63 19.99
CA ALA A 274 -8.74 -1.56 20.94
C ALA A 274 -7.78 -2.69 21.34
N ALA A 275 -6.88 -3.09 20.43
CA ALA A 275 -5.79 -4.03 20.72
C ALA A 275 -4.55 -3.37 21.37
N GLY A 276 -4.65 -2.10 21.79
CA GLY A 276 -3.60 -1.39 22.54
C GLY A 276 -2.48 -0.78 21.69
N ASN A 277 -2.61 -0.76 20.36
CA ASN A 277 -1.58 -0.20 19.48
C ASN A 277 -1.74 1.32 19.32
N ALA A 278 -0.61 2.01 19.10
CA ALA A 278 -0.61 3.42 18.75
C ALA A 278 -1.10 3.63 17.30
N VAL A 279 -2.07 4.53 17.10
CA VAL A 279 -2.68 4.76 15.78
C VAL A 279 -2.95 6.24 15.53
N THR A 280 -2.32 6.76 14.47
CA THR A 280 -2.68 8.04 13.85
C THR A 280 -3.57 7.77 12.65
N LEU A 281 -4.77 8.37 12.63
CA LEU A 281 -5.71 8.27 11.51
C LEU A 281 -6.02 9.68 11.01
N THR A 282 -5.83 9.90 9.70
CA THR A 282 -6.17 11.16 9.04
C THR A 282 -7.06 10.90 7.84
N CYS A 283 -8.28 11.46 7.88
CA CYS A 283 -9.15 11.52 6.71
C CYS A 283 -8.85 12.78 5.90
N TYR A 284 -8.40 12.61 4.65
CA TYR A 284 -8.14 13.70 3.72
C TYR A 284 -9.43 14.11 3.03
N ALA A 285 -9.91 15.29 3.40
CA ALA A 285 -11.16 15.83 2.93
C ALA A 285 -11.10 16.26 1.46
N GLY A 286 -12.21 16.09 0.74
CA GLY A 286 -12.30 16.36 -0.70
C GLY A 286 -11.51 15.41 -1.60
N MET A 287 -10.80 14.43 -1.04
CA MET A 287 -10.00 13.45 -1.79
C MET A 287 -10.80 12.18 -2.09
N ILE A 288 -10.36 11.45 -3.12
CA ILE A 288 -10.89 10.15 -3.56
C ILE A 288 -9.87 9.04 -3.33
N HIS A 289 -10.24 7.78 -3.59
CA HIS A 289 -9.28 6.68 -3.70
C HIS A 289 -8.20 6.99 -4.76
N GLU A 290 -6.98 6.47 -4.60
CA GLU A 290 -5.78 6.76 -5.42
C GLU A 290 -5.23 8.20 -5.32
N PHE A 291 -5.80 9.11 -4.52
CA PHE A 291 -5.37 10.52 -4.50
C PHE A 291 -3.87 10.69 -4.20
N PHE A 292 -3.28 9.77 -3.44
CA PHE A 292 -1.89 9.83 -3.02
C PHE A 292 -0.91 9.83 -4.20
N LYS A 293 -1.32 9.33 -5.37
CA LYS A 293 -0.54 9.32 -6.61
C LYS A 293 -0.89 10.43 -7.59
N MET A 294 -1.68 11.42 -7.15
CA MET A 294 -2.11 12.54 -7.98
C MET A 294 -1.36 13.84 -7.64
N GLY A 295 -0.22 13.74 -6.95
CA GLY A 295 0.49 14.90 -6.41
C GLY A 295 1.10 15.83 -7.45
N GLY A 296 1.31 15.37 -8.69
CA GLY A 296 1.74 16.21 -9.80
C GLY A 296 0.64 17.14 -10.32
N PHE A 297 -0.63 16.82 -10.06
CA PHE A 297 -1.78 17.58 -10.57
C PHE A 297 -2.67 18.20 -9.48
N VAL A 298 -2.71 17.59 -8.29
CA VAL A 298 -3.55 17.99 -7.15
C VAL A 298 -2.64 18.49 -6.03
N PRO A 299 -2.40 19.80 -5.89
CA PRO A 299 -1.43 20.35 -4.94
C PRO A 299 -1.69 19.94 -3.48
N ASP A 300 -2.95 19.81 -3.09
CA ASP A 300 -3.34 19.46 -1.72
C ASP A 300 -2.90 18.04 -1.30
N VAL A 301 -2.51 17.17 -2.25
CA VAL A 301 -1.88 15.87 -1.97
C VAL A 301 -0.54 16.04 -1.23
N GLN A 302 0.17 17.16 -1.44
CA GLN A 302 1.44 17.45 -0.77
C GLN A 302 1.32 17.38 0.76
N ARG A 303 0.16 17.74 1.31
CA ARG A 303 -0.10 17.60 2.75
C ARG A 303 -0.03 16.13 3.17
N ALA A 304 -0.65 15.23 2.41
CA ALA A 304 -0.65 13.80 2.73
C ALA A 304 0.74 13.17 2.61
N HIS A 305 1.52 13.60 1.62
CA HIS A 305 2.93 13.20 1.49
C HIS A 305 3.75 13.68 2.69
N THR A 306 3.56 14.93 3.10
CA THR A 306 4.27 15.52 4.25
C THR A 306 3.93 14.81 5.56
N ASP A 307 2.65 14.54 5.80
CA ASP A 307 2.16 13.85 7.00
C ASP A 307 2.71 12.40 7.06
N ALA A 308 2.74 11.69 5.93
CA ALA A 308 3.31 10.34 5.82
C ALA A 308 4.82 10.31 6.07
N VAL A 309 5.56 11.25 5.47
CA VAL A 309 7.01 11.39 5.67
C VAL A 309 7.33 11.73 7.13
N ALA A 310 6.54 12.61 7.75
CA ALA A 310 6.70 12.96 9.16
C ALA A 310 6.49 11.75 10.07
N ALA A 311 5.48 10.91 9.76
CA ALA A 311 5.24 9.67 10.50
C ALA A 311 6.41 8.68 10.38
N LEU A 312 6.98 8.51 9.19
CA LEU A 312 8.17 7.67 8.98
C LEU A 312 9.37 8.18 9.78
N LYS A 313 9.68 9.47 9.67
CA LYS A 313 10.79 10.08 10.41
C LYS A 313 10.64 9.90 11.92
N ALA A 314 9.47 10.26 12.46
CA ALA A 314 9.19 10.10 13.88
C ALA A 314 9.31 8.63 14.33
N ALA A 315 8.91 7.67 13.50
CA ALA A 315 9.03 6.25 13.83
C ALA A 315 10.49 5.76 13.82
N PHE A 316 11.33 6.30 12.93
CA PHE A 316 12.74 5.91 12.83
C PHE A 316 13.67 6.63 13.80
N ASP A 317 13.21 7.73 14.42
CA ASP A 317 13.95 8.51 15.42
C ASP A 317 13.69 8.05 16.87
N ASN A 318 12.68 7.20 17.11
CA ASN A 318 12.38 6.68 18.44
C ASN A 318 13.30 5.51 18.78
N ASP A 319 14.39 5.81 19.49
CA ASP A 319 15.21 4.86 20.27
C ASP A 319 14.55 4.49 21.62
#